data_AF-A0AA96VV42-F1
#
_entry.id   AF-A0AA96VV42-F1
#
_cell.length_a   1.000
_cell.length_b   1.000
_cell.length_c   1.000
_cell.angle_alpha   90.00
_cell.angle_beta   90.00
_cell.angle_gamma   90.00
#
_symmetry.space_group_name_H-M   'P 1'
#
loop_
_entity.id
_entity.type
_entity.pdbx_description
1 polymer ?
#
loop_
_entity_poly.entity_id
_entity_poly.type
_entity_poly.pdbx_seq_one_letter_code
_entity_poly.pdbx_strand_id
1 'polypeptide(L)'
;MSQSYKKQVTRRFLRDVLSGETVGASDGRRYGVSWLANYANELRDGYGVEIVSIPKGKGLKHYYVIKNREHAQKILAFLDTQAK
;
A
#
# COMPACT_ATOMS: atom_id res chain seq x y z
N MET A 1 2.88 6.10 -16.93
CA MET A 1 3.39 5.12 -15.93
C MET A 1 3.04 3.73 -16.42
N SER A 2 4.00 2.82 -16.60
CA SER A 2 3.70 1.49 -17.16
C SER A 2 2.92 0.63 -16.15
N GLN A 3 2.10 -0.29 -16.64
CA GLN A 3 1.28 -1.18 -15.81
C GLN A 3 2.16 -2.04 -14.88
N SER A 4 3.33 -2.46 -15.35
CA SER A 4 4.32 -3.20 -14.57
C SER A 4 4.89 -2.38 -13.40
N TYR A 5 5.21 -1.11 -13.63
CA TYR A 5 5.69 -0.22 -12.56
C TYR A 5 4.61 0.01 -11.50
N LYS A 6 3.35 0.20 -11.91
CA LYS A 6 2.23 0.32 -10.97
C LYS A 6 2.10 -0.91 -10.06
N LYS A 7 2.13 -2.13 -10.63
CA LYS A 7 2.10 -3.38 -9.87
C LYS A 7 3.26 -3.49 -8.88
N GLN A 8 4.48 -3.15 -9.31
CA GLN A 8 5.66 -3.20 -8.46
C GLN A 8 5.56 -2.27 -7.25
N VAL A 9 5.04 -1.05 -7.47
CA VAL A 9 4.86 -0.07 -6.40
C VAL A 9 3.72 -0.46 -5.45
N THR A 10 2.59 -0.94 -5.97
CA THR A 10 1.48 -1.46 -5.14
C THR A 10 1.93 -2.60 -4.25
N ARG A 11 2.76 -3.52 -4.78
CA ARG A 11 3.37 -4.60 -4.01
C ARG A 11 4.28 -4.09 -2.89
N ARG A 12 5.15 -3.11 -3.19
CA ARG A 12 6.02 -2.49 -2.19
C ARG A 12 5.21 -1.81 -1.09
N PHE A 13 4.19 -1.04 -1.47
CA PHE A 13 3.29 -0.38 -0.53
C PHE A 13 2.60 -1.40 0.38
N LEU A 14 2.04 -2.48 -0.17
CA LEU A 14 1.42 -3.55 0.64
C LEU A 14 2.41 -4.17 1.63
N ARG A 15 3.65 -4.42 1.21
CA ARG A 15 4.71 -4.97 2.06
C ARG A 15 5.09 -4.01 3.20
N ASP A 16 5.26 -2.73 2.89
CA ASP A 16 5.60 -1.69 3.86
C ASP A 16 4.46 -1.50 4.89
N VAL A 17 3.20 -1.55 4.45
CA VAL A 17 2.05 -1.47 5.35
C VAL A 17 1.92 -2.73 6.21
N LEU A 18 2.23 -3.91 5.66
CA LEU A 18 2.22 -5.18 6.40
C LEU A 18 3.32 -5.25 7.48
N SER A 19 4.50 -4.68 7.22
CA SER A 19 5.57 -4.58 8.22
C SER A 19 5.24 -3.58 9.35
N GLY A 20 4.16 -2.81 9.20
CA GLY A 20 3.76 -1.78 10.14
C GLY A 20 4.53 -0.48 9.95
N GLU A 21 5.16 -0.27 8.80
CA GLU A 21 5.84 0.97 8.47
C GLU A 21 4.84 2.13 8.35
N THR A 22 5.22 3.31 8.81
CA THR A 22 4.40 4.53 8.64
C THR A 22 4.64 5.08 7.24
N VAL A 23 3.57 5.37 6.48
CA VAL A 23 3.70 5.90 5.11
C VAL A 23 2.98 7.25 4.99
N GLY A 24 3.74 8.34 4.99
CA GLY A 24 3.22 9.71 4.97
C GLY A 24 3.19 10.34 3.58
N ALA A 25 2.51 11.49 3.44
CA ALA A 25 2.43 12.21 2.16
C ALA A 25 3.81 12.53 1.54
N SER A 26 4.84 12.75 2.38
CA SER A 26 6.23 12.94 1.98
C SER A 26 6.83 11.71 1.27
N ASP A 27 6.35 10.52 1.61
CA ASP A 27 6.75 9.27 0.97
C ASP A 27 6.12 9.11 -0.41
N GLY A 28 5.22 10.01 -0.84
CA GLY A 28 4.67 10.00 -2.20
C GLY A 28 5.75 9.92 -3.29
N ARG A 29 6.92 10.55 -3.09
CA ARG A 29 8.08 10.39 -3.99
C ARG A 29 8.62 8.95 -4.04
N ARG A 30 8.65 8.23 -2.91
CA ARG A 30 9.11 6.83 -2.81
C ARG A 30 8.23 5.88 -3.64
N TYR A 31 6.95 6.22 -3.81
CA TYR A 31 6.00 5.45 -4.60
C TYR A 31 5.68 6.11 -5.96
N GLY A 32 6.31 7.25 -6.28
CA GLY A 32 6.08 7.95 -7.55
C GLY A 32 4.68 8.57 -7.71
N VAL A 33 3.95 8.80 -6.61
CA VAL A 33 2.59 9.40 -6.63
C VAL A 33 2.41 10.31 -5.42
N SER A 34 1.91 11.52 -5.65
CA SER A 34 1.68 12.50 -4.58
C SER A 34 0.57 12.09 -3.60
N TRP A 35 -0.21 11.05 -3.90
CA TRP A 35 -1.37 10.61 -3.13
C TRP A 35 -1.35 9.09 -2.88
N LEU A 36 -0.86 8.68 -1.71
CA LEU A 36 -0.83 7.27 -1.26
C LEU A 36 -2.21 6.61 -1.18
N ALA A 37 -3.27 7.41 -1.05
CA ALA A 37 -4.65 6.95 -1.01
C ALA A 37 -5.02 6.10 -2.25
N ASN A 38 -4.42 6.36 -3.41
CA ASN A 38 -4.68 5.59 -4.62
C ASN A 38 -4.27 4.12 -4.48
N TYR A 39 -3.14 3.83 -3.83
CA TYR A 39 -2.69 2.45 -3.59
C TYR A 39 -3.55 1.74 -2.56
N ALA A 40 -3.96 2.47 -1.50
CA ALA A 40 -4.87 1.93 -0.50
C ALA A 40 -6.24 1.59 -1.10
N ASN A 41 -6.76 2.43 -2.01
CA ASN A 41 -8.01 2.16 -2.72
C ASN A 41 -7.86 0.98 -3.68
N GLU A 42 -6.77 0.90 -4.45
CA GLU A 42 -6.52 -0.23 -5.35
C GLU A 42 -6.41 -1.56 -4.59
N LEU A 43 -5.80 -1.56 -3.40
CA LEU A 43 -5.73 -2.74 -2.53
C LEU A 43 -7.09 -3.10 -1.93
N ARG A 44 -7.92 -2.12 -1.57
CA ARG A 44 -9.30 -2.34 -1.10
C ARG A 44 -10.18 -2.90 -2.21
N ASP A 45 -10.29 -2.16 -3.30
CA ASP A 45 -11.28 -2.41 -4.34
C ASP A 45 -10.85 -3.56 -5.26
N GLY A 46 -9.55 -3.66 -5.56
CA GLY A 46 -9.01 -4.68 -6.47
C GLY A 46 -8.71 -6.02 -5.81
N TYR A 47 -8.39 -6.03 -4.52
CA TYR A 47 -7.91 -7.22 -3.81
C TYR A 47 -8.61 -7.52 -2.49
N GLY A 48 -9.55 -6.67 -2.05
CA GLY A 48 -10.30 -6.88 -0.81
C GLY A 48 -9.46 -6.68 0.47
N VAL A 49 -8.35 -5.93 0.39
CA VAL A 49 -7.51 -5.66 1.56
C VAL A 49 -8.11 -4.53 2.38
N GLU A 50 -8.45 -4.78 3.64
CA GLU A 50 -9.01 -3.80 4.55
C GLU A 50 -7.93 -2.87 5.11
N ILE A 51 -7.57 -1.84 4.34
CA ILE A 51 -6.63 -0.81 4.74
C ILE A 51 -7.35 0.43 5.28
N VAL A 52 -7.08 0.79 6.53
CA VAL A 52 -7.57 2.01 7.17
C VAL A 52 -6.43 3.03 7.22
N SER A 53 -6.73 4.29 6.90
CA SER A 53 -5.79 5.40 7.05
C SER A 53 -6.08 6.14 8.35
N ILE A 54 -5.07 6.24 9.20
CA ILE A 54 -5.15 6.91 10.51
C ILE A 54 -4.17 8.10 10.48
N PRO A 55 -4.64 9.35 10.59
CA PRO A 55 -3.73 10.49 10.67
C PRO A 55 -2.89 10.42 11.96
N LYS A 56 -1.57 10.65 11.87
CA LYS A 56 -0.67 10.63 13.03
C LYS A 56 0.24 11.86 13.05
N GLY A 57 0.11 12.68 14.10
CA GLY A 57 0.97 13.84 14.38
C GLY A 57 0.67 15.08 13.52
N LYS A 58 1.51 16.12 13.68
CA LYS A 58 1.48 17.34 12.86
C LYS A 58 2.23 17.10 11.54
N GLY A 59 1.56 17.25 10.40
CA GLY A 59 2.21 17.22 9.07
C GLY A 59 1.72 16.16 8.07
N LEU A 60 0.44 15.76 8.09
CA LEU A 60 -0.18 14.88 7.07
C LEU A 60 0.50 13.50 6.92
N LYS A 61 1.17 13.00 7.98
CA LYS A 61 1.65 11.62 8.00
C LYS A 61 0.46 10.71 8.27
N HIS A 62 0.12 9.87 7.30
CA HIS A 62 -0.90 8.85 7.44
C HIS A 62 -0.25 7.54 7.92
N TYR A 63 -0.95 6.82 8.78
CA TYR A 63 -0.63 5.45 9.13
C TYR A 63 -1.64 4.58 8.42
N TYR A 64 -1.18 3.74 7.50
CA TYR A 64 -2.05 2.72 6.92
C TYR A 64 -2.00 1.49 7.81
N VAL A 65 -3.16 0.98 8.20
CA VAL A 65 -3.29 -0.21 9.04
C VAL A 65 -4.16 -1.21 8.30
N ILE A 66 -3.61 -2.40 8.07
CA ILE A 66 -4.35 -3.52 7.51
C ILE A 66 -5.09 -4.23 8.64
N LYS A 67 -6.40 -4.38 8.50
CA LYS A 67 -7.26 -5.11 9.45
C LYS A 67 -7.28 -6.60 9.16
N ASN A 68 -7.34 -7.00 7.90
CA ASN A 68 -7.33 -8.40 7.47
C ASN A 68 -5.92 -8.89 7.07
N ARG A 69 -5.00 -8.94 8.04
CA ARG A 69 -3.57 -9.21 7.79
C ARG A 69 -3.29 -10.54 7.05
N GLU A 70 -4.01 -11.61 7.38
CA GLU A 70 -3.85 -12.91 6.70
C GLU A 70 -4.22 -12.84 5.22
N HIS A 71 -5.33 -12.15 4.90
CA HIS A 71 -5.75 -11.95 3.52
C HIS A 71 -4.74 -11.11 2.75
N ALA A 72 -4.29 -10.00 3.35
CA ALA A 72 -3.26 -9.15 2.78
C ALA A 72 -1.94 -9.90 2.50
N GLN A 73 -1.53 -10.84 3.35
CA GLN A 73 -0.37 -11.70 3.11
C GLN A 73 -0.58 -12.64 1.92
N LYS A 74 -1.77 -13.24 1.78
CA LYS A 74 -2.12 -14.05 0.60
C LYS A 74 -2.06 -13.22 -0.69
N ILE A 75 -2.60 -12.00 -0.66
CA ILE A 75 -2.52 -11.06 -1.79
C ILE A 75 -1.06 -10.70 -2.10
N LEU A 76 -0.23 -10.44 -1.08
CA LEU A 76 1.19 -10.16 -1.29
C LEU A 76 1.89 -11.33 -1.99
N ALA A 77 1.67 -12.57 -1.53
CA ALA A 77 2.24 -13.77 -2.14
C ALA A 77 1.75 -13.98 -3.59
N PHE A 78 0.47 -13.70 -3.86
CA PHE A 78 -0.09 -13.74 -5.20
C PHE A 78 0.58 -12.72 -6.13
N LEU A 79 0.74 -11.47 -5.66
CA LEU A 79 1.43 -10.41 -6.40
C LEU A 79 2.92 -10.72 -6.63
N ASP A 80 3.59 -11.36 -5.67
CA ASP A 80 4.97 -11.82 -5.83
C ASP A 80 5.09 -12.93 -6.88
N THR A 81 4.10 -13.82 -6.96
CA THR A 81 4.07 -14.90 -7.96
C THR A 81 3.83 -14.36 -9.37
N GLN A 82 3.02 -13.31 -9.53
CA GLN A 82 2.80 -12.65 -10.83
C GLN A 82 3.96 -11.76 -11.30
N ALA A 83 4.91 -11.45 -10.41
CA ALA A 83 6.08 -10.65 -10.73
C ALA A 83 7.27 -11.48 -11.23
N LYS A 84 7.19 -12.81 -11.12
CA LYS A 84 8.10 -13.77 -11.75
C LYS A 84 7.65 -14.08 -13.17
#